data_AF-A0A8J7LGE3-F1
#
_entry.id   AF-A0A8J7LGE3-F1
#
_cell.length_a   1.000
_cell.length_b   1.000
_cell.length_c   1.000
_cell.angle_alpha   90.00
_cell.angle_beta   90.00
_cell.angle_gamma   90.00
#
_symmetry.space_group_name_H-M   'P 1'
#
loop_
_entity.id
_entity.type
_entity.pdbx_description
1 polymer ?
#
loop_
_entity_poly.entity_id
_entity_poly.type
_entity_poly.pdbx_seq_one_letter_code
_entity_poly.pdbx_strand_id
1 'polypeptide(L)'
;MANWQCIKQCGACCHLDPSERPDLDEYLSQAELEQYLSMVGESGWCVNFDHSSRECRIYANRPRFCRVETEVFQDMYGIEPEELNDFAIDCCRQQIEGVYGSHSFEIARFNQAVGL
;
A
#
# COMPACT_ATOMS: atom_id res chain seq x y z
N MET A 1 -11.92 18.14 -2.53
CA MET A 1 -11.63 16.69 -2.52
C MET A 1 -10.20 16.55 -2.97
N ALA A 2 -9.37 15.95 -2.12
CA ALA A 2 -8.00 15.60 -2.49
C ALA A 2 -8.06 14.43 -3.47
N ASN A 3 -7.15 14.40 -4.44
CA ASN A 3 -7.03 13.25 -5.33
C ASN A 3 -5.84 12.41 -4.87
N TRP A 4 -6.09 11.13 -4.63
CA TRP A 4 -5.05 10.21 -4.26
C TRP A 4 -4.03 10.08 -5.40
N GLN A 5 -2.75 10.07 -5.05
CA GLN A 5 -1.69 9.66 -5.97
C GLN A 5 -0.54 8.99 -5.23
N CYS A 6 0.02 7.95 -5.86
CA CYS A 6 1.24 7.32 -5.36
C CYS A 6 2.45 8.26 -5.55
N ILE A 7 3.23 8.46 -4.49
CA ILE A 7 4.52 9.16 -4.58
C ILE A 7 5.66 8.16 -4.82
N LYS A 8 6.50 8.43 -5.85
CA LYS A 8 7.68 7.61 -6.12
C LYS A 8 8.69 7.68 -4.98
N GLN A 9 9.43 6.58 -4.80
CA GLN A 9 10.46 6.41 -3.77
C GLN A 9 9.95 6.49 -2.33
N CYS A 10 8.65 6.26 -2.11
CA CYS A 10 8.11 6.08 -0.77
C CYS A 10 8.36 4.65 -0.30
N GLY A 11 7.78 3.63 -0.96
CA GLY A 11 8.01 2.23 -0.63
C GLY A 11 7.24 1.69 0.58
N ALA A 12 6.52 2.52 1.35
CA ALA A 12 5.80 2.10 2.55
C ALA A 12 4.80 0.95 2.30
N CYS A 13 4.14 0.96 1.13
CA CYS A 13 3.20 -0.10 0.74
C CYS A 13 3.87 -1.48 0.50
N CYS A 14 5.20 -1.53 0.41
CA CYS A 14 5.98 -2.77 0.30
C CYS A 14 6.42 -3.32 1.66
N HIS A 15 6.11 -2.67 2.78
CA HIS A 15 6.17 -3.29 4.10
C HIS A 15 4.91 -4.15 4.26
N LEU A 16 5.08 -5.47 4.18
CA LEU A 16 4.02 -6.46 4.07
C LEU A 16 3.95 -7.39 5.28
N ASP A 17 4.55 -7.02 6.41
CA ASP A 17 4.61 -7.86 7.61
C ASP A 17 3.20 -8.35 8.03
N PRO A 18 2.91 -9.66 7.97
CA PRO A 18 1.60 -10.20 8.33
C PRO A 18 1.26 -10.00 9.81
N SER A 19 2.26 -9.86 10.69
CA SER A 19 2.02 -9.62 12.12
C SER A 19 1.39 -8.25 12.38
N GLU A 20 1.56 -7.30 11.47
CA GLU A 20 0.93 -5.98 11.51
C GLU A 20 -0.46 -5.97 10.81
N ARG A 21 -0.86 -7.10 10.20
CA ARG A 21 -2.09 -7.21 9.39
C ARG A 21 -2.81 -8.54 9.68
N PRO A 22 -3.38 -8.70 10.89
CA PRO A 22 -4.00 -9.95 11.31
C PRO A 22 -5.20 -10.37 10.43
N ASP A 23 -5.88 -9.40 9.82
CA ASP A 23 -7.16 -9.61 9.13
C ASP A 23 -6.99 -9.76 7.59
N LEU A 24 -5.81 -10.18 7.12
CA LEU A 24 -5.51 -10.32 5.68
C LEU A 24 -6.48 -11.28 4.97
N ASP A 25 -6.96 -12.32 5.65
CA ASP A 25 -7.90 -13.31 5.14
C ASP A 25 -9.34 -12.81 5.05
N GLU A 26 -9.66 -11.64 5.63
CA GLU A 26 -10.99 -11.04 5.50
C GLU A 26 -11.20 -10.37 4.14
N TYR A 27 -10.13 -9.90 3.49
CA TYR A 27 -10.21 -9.12 2.24
C TYR A 27 -9.34 -9.65 1.10
N LEU A 28 -8.55 -10.71 1.32
CA LEU A 28 -7.85 -11.44 0.26
C LEU A 28 -8.50 -12.80 0.05
N SER A 29 -8.67 -13.20 -1.21
CA SER A 29 -8.98 -14.60 -1.51
C SER A 29 -7.83 -15.51 -1.08
N GLN A 30 -8.10 -16.80 -0.88
CA GLN A 30 -7.06 -17.78 -0.51
C GLN A 30 -5.86 -17.75 -1.46
N ALA A 31 -6.09 -17.67 -2.78
CA ALA A 31 -5.03 -17.62 -3.77
C ALA A 31 -4.20 -16.31 -3.69
N GLU A 32 -4.85 -15.19 -3.39
CA GLU A 32 -4.17 -13.91 -3.18
C GLU A 32 -3.39 -13.87 -1.88
N LEU A 33 -3.91 -14.47 -0.81
CA LEU A 33 -3.20 -14.60 0.46
C LEU A 33 -1.94 -15.45 0.31
N GLU A 34 -2.03 -16.59 -0.40
CA GLU A 34 -0.86 -17.41 -0.74
C GLU A 34 0.16 -16.60 -1.55
N GLN A 35 -0.30 -15.83 -2.55
CA GLN A 35 0.57 -14.95 -3.33
C GLN A 35 1.20 -13.86 -2.45
N TYR A 36 0.43 -13.19 -1.60
CA TYR A 36 0.88 -12.17 -0.68
C TYR A 36 2.00 -12.70 0.22
N LEU A 37 1.75 -13.83 0.89
CA LEU A 37 2.72 -14.45 1.81
C LEU A 37 4.00 -14.89 1.09
N SER A 38 3.89 -15.37 -0.16
CA SER A 38 5.07 -15.71 -0.98
C SER A 38 5.95 -14.51 -1.31
N MET A 39 5.39 -13.29 -1.24
CA MET A 39 6.09 -12.05 -1.50
C MET A 39 6.73 -11.45 -0.24
N VAL A 40 6.40 -11.92 0.97
CA VAL A 40 6.95 -11.41 2.25
C VAL A 40 8.33 -12.02 2.50
N GLY A 41 9.36 -11.17 2.59
CA GLY A 41 10.70 -11.57 3.01
C GLY A 41 10.83 -11.69 4.53
N GLU A 42 11.96 -12.22 5.00
CA GLU A 42 12.22 -12.45 6.43
C GLU A 42 12.11 -11.19 7.30
N SER A 43 12.32 -10.01 6.71
CA SER A 43 12.24 -8.71 7.39
C SER A 43 10.85 -8.06 7.33
N GLY A 44 9.82 -8.78 6.86
CA GLY A 44 8.49 -8.22 6.62
C GLY A 44 8.37 -7.40 5.33
N TRP A 45 9.48 -7.13 4.65
CA TRP A 45 9.48 -6.39 3.38
C TRP A 45 9.20 -7.30 2.18
N CYS A 46 8.51 -6.76 1.18
CA CYS A 46 8.28 -7.44 -0.09
C CYS A 46 9.61 -7.80 -0.76
N VAL A 47 9.79 -9.05 -1.19
CA VAL A 47 11.00 -9.54 -1.88
C VAL A 47 11.27 -8.82 -3.21
N ASN A 48 10.26 -8.16 -3.78
CA ASN A 48 10.37 -7.36 -5.00
C ASN A 48 10.71 -5.88 -4.74
N PHE A 49 10.80 -5.46 -3.48
CA PHE A 49 11.18 -4.10 -3.12
C PHE A 49 12.68 -3.90 -3.22
N ASP A 50 13.09 -2.88 -3.97
CA ASP A 50 14.49 -2.48 -4.03
C ASP A 50 14.77 -1.43 -2.94
N HIS A 51 15.49 -1.83 -1.88
CA HIS A 51 15.81 -0.92 -0.78
C HIS A 51 16.75 0.23 -1.16
N SER A 52 17.52 0.10 -2.26
CA SER A 52 18.42 1.16 -2.71
C SER A 52 17.68 2.24 -3.49
N SER A 53 16.84 1.86 -4.46
CA SER A 53 16.05 2.84 -5.23
C SER A 53 14.73 3.23 -4.57
N ARG A 54 14.26 2.43 -3.60
CA ARG A 54 12.94 2.50 -2.96
C ARG A 54 11.79 2.31 -3.95
N GLU A 55 11.98 1.43 -4.92
CA GLU A 55 11.00 1.15 -5.96
C GLU A 55 10.63 -0.35 -5.99
N CYS A 56 9.42 -0.64 -6.45
CA CYS A 56 8.97 -2.00 -6.70
C CYS A 56 9.50 -2.49 -8.04
N ARG A 57 10.30 -3.57 -8.06
CA ARG A 57 10.90 -4.13 -9.29
C ARG A 57 9.86 -4.68 -10.28
N ILE A 58 8.67 -5.02 -9.77
CA ILE A 58 7.55 -5.52 -10.57
C ILE A 58 6.42 -4.49 -10.70
N TYR A 59 6.69 -3.18 -10.61
CA TYR A 59 5.65 -2.14 -10.53
C TYR A 59 4.52 -2.29 -11.58
N ALA A 60 4.89 -2.61 -12.83
CA ALA A 60 3.96 -2.82 -13.93
C ALA A 60 3.15 -4.13 -13.82
N ASN A 61 3.72 -5.15 -13.17
CA ASN A 61 3.16 -6.50 -13.02
C ASN A 61 2.69 -6.79 -11.57
N ARG A 62 2.44 -5.74 -10.77
CA ARG A 62 1.96 -5.91 -9.39
C ARG A 62 0.67 -6.72 -9.37
N PRO A 63 0.48 -7.60 -8.36
CA PRO A 63 -0.80 -8.25 -8.13
C PRO A 63 -1.87 -7.21 -7.80
N ARG A 64 -3.15 -7.58 -7.95
CA ARG A 64 -4.26 -6.62 -7.80
C ARG A 64 -4.29 -5.97 -6.42
N PHE A 65 -4.08 -6.73 -5.35
CA PHE A 65 -4.04 -6.20 -3.98
C PHE A 65 -2.92 -5.18 -3.71
N CYS A 66 -1.94 -5.03 -4.61
CA CYS A 66 -0.91 -3.99 -4.53
C CYS A 66 -1.26 -2.73 -5.35
N ARG A 67 -2.44 -2.66 -5.95
CA ARG A 67 -2.87 -1.57 -6.84
C ARG A 67 -4.03 -0.82 -6.20
N VAL A 68 -3.91 0.50 -6.17
CA VAL A 68 -5.00 1.39 -5.77
C VAL A 68 -5.80 1.72 -7.02
N GLU A 69 -6.71 0.82 -7.36
CA GLU A 69 -7.60 0.92 -8.51
C GLU A 69 -9.03 0.71 -7.99
N THR A 70 -9.99 1.45 -8.56
CA THR A 70 -11.38 1.45 -8.11
C THR A 70 -11.99 0.06 -8.03
N GLU A 71 -11.86 -0.72 -9.10
CA GLU A 71 -12.40 -2.09 -9.19
C GLU A 71 -11.76 -3.05 -8.17
N VAL A 72 -10.52 -2.77 -7.75
CA VAL A 72 -9.83 -3.57 -6.74
C VAL A 72 -10.38 -3.26 -5.35
N PHE A 73 -10.49 -1.99 -5.02
CA PHE A 73 -10.94 -1.55 -3.70
C PHE A 73 -12.44 -1.78 -3.48
N GLN A 74 -13.25 -1.72 -4.53
CA GLN A 74 -14.66 -2.11 -4.45
C GLN A 74 -14.82 -3.59 -4.14
N ASP A 75 -14.04 -4.46 -4.78
CA ASP A 75 -14.09 -5.91 -4.58
C ASP A 75 -13.51 -6.34 -3.22
N MET A 76 -12.39 -5.76 -2.80
CA MET A 76 -11.72 -6.13 -1.54
C MET A 76 -12.37 -5.52 -0.30
N TYR A 77 -12.87 -4.29 -0.40
CA TYR A 77 -13.27 -3.48 0.76
C TYR A 77 -14.70 -2.93 0.66
N GLY A 78 -15.40 -3.12 -0.47
CA GLY A 78 -16.73 -2.54 -0.68
C GLY A 78 -16.73 -1.02 -0.79
N ILE A 79 -15.60 -0.40 -1.13
CA ILE A 79 -15.45 1.05 -1.21
C ILE A 79 -16.01 1.55 -2.55
N GLU A 80 -16.91 2.52 -2.50
CA GLU A 80 -17.48 3.12 -3.70
C GLU A 80 -16.46 4.03 -4.43
N PRO A 81 -16.57 4.19 -5.76
CA PRO A 81 -15.61 4.97 -6.56
C PRO A 81 -15.40 6.41 -6.06
N GLU A 82 -16.46 7.06 -5.58
CA GLU A 82 -16.43 8.39 -4.99
C GLU A 82 -15.65 8.48 -3.68
N GLU A 83 -15.59 7.40 -2.90
CA GLU A 83 -14.93 7.34 -1.59
C GLU A 83 -13.45 6.93 -1.70
N LEU A 84 -13.05 6.37 -2.84
CA LEU A 84 -11.72 5.80 -3.05
C LEU A 84 -10.58 6.78 -2.71
N ASN A 85 -10.70 8.04 -3.12
CA ASN A 85 -9.62 9.01 -2.91
C ASN A 85 -9.35 9.24 -1.43
N ASP A 86 -10.40 9.50 -0.66
CA ASP A 86 -10.27 9.78 0.78
C ASP A 86 -9.81 8.51 1.51
N PHE A 87 -10.38 7.35 1.19
CA PHE A 87 -9.98 6.06 1.77
C PHE A 87 -8.51 5.73 1.48
N ALA A 88 -8.09 5.82 0.21
CA ALA A 88 -6.72 5.50 -0.18
C ALA A 88 -5.70 6.49 0.39
N ILE A 89 -6.07 7.76 0.56
CA ILE A 89 -5.24 8.76 1.25
C ILE A 89 -5.03 8.35 2.69
N ASP A 90 -6.09 8.02 3.42
CA ASP A 90 -5.99 7.62 4.83
C ASP A 90 -5.18 6.33 4.99
N CYS A 91 -5.40 5.31 4.15
CA CYS A 91 -4.59 4.08 4.16
C CYS A 91 -3.12 4.37 3.92
N CYS A 92 -2.79 5.22 2.94
CA CYS A 92 -1.39 5.56 2.64
C CYS A 92 -0.75 6.36 3.78
N ARG A 93 -1.48 7.29 4.40
CA ARG A 93 -0.98 8.04 5.57
C ARG A 93 -0.66 7.09 6.72
N GLN A 94 -1.63 6.27 7.12
CA GLN A 94 -1.44 5.31 8.21
C GLN A 94 -0.24 4.38 7.95
N GLN A 95 -0.13 3.84 6.74
CA GLN A 95 0.98 2.96 6.38
C GLN A 95 2.34 3.69 6.38
N ILE A 96 2.40 4.90 5.81
CA ILE A 96 3.63 5.70 5.78
C ILE A 96 4.07 6.07 7.19
N GLU A 97 3.13 6.51 8.04
CA GLU A 97 3.39 6.87 9.43
C GLU A 97 3.81 5.65 10.26
N GLY A 98 3.23 4.48 10.02
CA GLY A 98 3.64 3.23 10.68
C GLY A 98 5.07 2.80 10.33
N VAL A 99 5.45 2.94 9.06
CA VAL A 99 6.78 2.51 8.59
C VAL A 99 7.88 3.53 8.91
N TYR A 100 7.60 4.82 8.72
CA TYR A 100 8.63 5.88 8.79
C TYR A 100 8.45 6.85 9.96
N GLY A 101 7.29 6.82 10.63
CA GLY A 101 6.92 7.76 11.69
C GLY A 101 6.10 8.96 11.18
N SER A 102 5.30 9.54 12.08
CA SER A 102 4.38 10.66 11.81
C SER A 102 5.05 12.01 11.51
N HIS A 103 6.37 12.10 11.70
CA HIS A 103 7.17 13.30 11.39
C HIS A 103 8.19 13.04 10.27
N SER A 104 8.00 11.97 9.50
CA SER A 104 8.90 11.57 8.43
C SER A 104 8.86 12.52 7.22
N PHE A 105 9.90 12.46 6.40
CA PHE A 105 9.93 13.20 5.14
C PHE A 105 8.90 12.64 4.14
N GLU A 106 8.63 11.34 4.24
CA GLU A 106 7.69 10.60 3.40
C GLU A 106 6.25 11.07 3.62
N ILE A 107 5.81 11.22 4.88
CA ILE A 107 4.45 11.69 5.17
C ILE A 107 4.27 13.15 4.73
N ALA A 108 5.28 14.00 4.94
CA ALA A 108 5.25 15.38 4.48
C ALA A 108 5.14 15.47 2.94
N ARG A 109 5.92 14.67 2.22
CA ARG A 109 5.85 14.60 0.74
C ARG A 109 4.50 14.05 0.25
N PHE A 110 3.95 13.05 0.93
CA PHE A 110 2.67 12.48 0.55
C PHE A 110 1.55 13.50 0.73
N ASN A 111 1.46 14.13 1.90
CA ASN A 111 0.46 15.17 2.20
C ASN A 111 0.52 16.31 1.18
N GLN A 112 1.73 16.80 0.88
CA GLN A 112 1.91 17.82 -0.15
C GLN A 112 1.40 17.37 -1.54
N ALA A 113 1.64 16.11 -1.91
CA ALA A 113 1.22 15.58 -3.21
C ALA A 113 -0.31 15.47 -3.31
N VAL A 114 -1.01 15.15 -2.22
CA VAL A 114 -2.48 15.04 -2.22
C VAL A 114 -3.19 16.34 -1.82
N GLY A 115 -2.45 17.38 -1.43
CA GLY A 115 -2.98 18.71 -1.12
C GLY A 115 -3.48 18.88 0.32
N LEU A 116 -2.84 18.20 1.27
CA LEU A 116 -3.08 18.30 2.72
C LEU A 116 -2.03 19.17 3.42
#